data_AF-T1C909-F1
#
_entry.id   AF-T1C909-F1
#
_cell.length_a   1.000
_cell.length_b   1.000
_cell.length_c   1.000
_cell.angle_alpha   90.00
_cell.angle_beta   90.00
_cell.angle_gamma   90.00
#
_symmetry.space_group_name_H-M   'P 1'
#
loop_
_entity.id
_entity.type
_entity.pdbx_description
1 polymer ?
#
loop_
_entity_poly.entity_id
_entity_poly.type
_entity_poly.pdbx_seq_one_letter_code
_entity_poly.pdbx_strand_id
1 'polypeptide(L)' 'HLICGVPADSILPVIEPGGSDSAAFDNTVELLVRSGRPLAQALMMMIPEAWEDTPEIADELRGFYSYHANLMEPWDG' A
#
# COMPACT_ATOMS: atom_id res chain seq x y z
N HIS A 1 6.33 14.93 10.72
CA HIS A 1 4.98 14.33 10.84
C HIS A 1 5.13 13.03 11.64
N LEU A 2 4.25 12.74 12.60
CA LEU A 2 4.34 11.52 13.40
C LEU A 2 3.59 10.38 12.69
N ILE A 3 4.21 9.21 12.60
CA ILE A 3 3.55 7.97 12.21
C ILE A 3 3.42 7.17 13.50
N CYS A 4 2.21 6.74 13.88
CA CYS A 4 1.97 6.00 15.13
C CYS A 4 2.44 6.70 16.41
N GLY A 5 2.49 8.04 16.42
CA GLY A 5 3.01 8.79 17.57
C GLY A 5 4.53 8.80 17.69
N VAL A 6 5.28 8.22 16.74
CA VAL A 6 6.74 8.30 16.66
C VAL A 6 7.21 9.17 15.48
N PRO A 7 8.39 9.82 15.57
CA PRO A 7 8.95 10.58 14.46
C PRO A 7 9.17 9.71 13.22
N ALA A 8 8.86 10.24 12.04
CA ALA A 8 9.09 9.52 10.77
C ALA A 8 10.56 9.08 10.59
N ASP A 9 11.53 9.87 11.05
CA ASP A 9 12.94 9.53 10.92
C ASP A 9 13.33 8.29 11.76
N SER A 10 12.54 7.95 12.77
CA SER A 10 12.79 6.78 13.63
C SER A 10 12.31 5.45 13.03
N ILE A 11 11.51 5.49 11.96
CA ILE A 11 11.01 4.31 11.26
C ILE A 11 11.79 4.03 9.97
N LEU A 12 12.80 4.84 9.65
CA LEU A 12 13.63 4.67 8.48
C LEU A 12 14.88 3.82 8.79
N PRO A 13 15.29 2.91 7.87
CA PRO A 13 14.60 2.57 6.62
C PRO A 13 13.36 1.70 6.88
N VAL A 14 12.28 1.95 6.13
CA VAL A 14 11.06 1.12 6.20
C VAL A 14 11.34 -0.28 5.69
N ILE A 15 12.09 -0.39 4.59
CA ILE A 15 12.48 -1.67 3.99
C ILE A 15 13.79 -2.13 4.60
N GLU A 16 13.80 -3.33 5.18
CA GLU A 16 15.01 -3.91 5.75
C GLU A 16 16.05 -4.23 4.66
N PRO A 17 17.28 -3.66 4.74
CA PRO A 17 18.33 -3.96 3.79
C PRO A 17 18.74 -5.44 3.82
N GLY A 18 18.72 -6.10 2.66
CA GLY A 18 19.09 -7.52 2.54
C GLY A 18 17.97 -8.50 2.90
N GLY A 19 16.75 -8.00 3.17
CA GLY A 19 15.54 -8.81 3.28
C GLY A 19 15.09 -9.39 1.93
N SER A 20 14.19 -10.36 1.98
CA SER A 20 13.51 -10.88 0.78
C SER A 20 12.44 -9.90 0.27
N ASP A 21 11.99 -10.09 -0.98
CA ASP A 21 10.84 -9.35 -1.52
C ASP A 21 9.60 -9.49 -0.64
N SER A 22 9.34 -10.68 -0.09
CA SER A 22 8.23 -10.89 0.85
C SER A 22 8.41 -10.08 2.14
N ALA A 23 9.64 -9.95 2.66
CA ALA A 23 9.91 -9.11 3.83
C ALA A 23 9.69 -7.62 3.52
N ALA A 24 10.09 -7.16 2.32
CA ALA A 24 9.85 -5.79 1.87
C ALA A 24 8.35 -5.50 1.69
N PHE A 25 7.59 -6.48 1.18
CA PHE A 25 6.14 -6.43 1.09
C PHE A 25 5.50 -6.31 2.49
N ASP A 26 5.91 -7.17 3.42
CA ASP A 26 5.42 -7.16 4.81
C ASP A 26 5.70 -5.82 5.51
N ASN A 27 6.92 -5.27 5.35
CA ASN A 27 7.29 -3.96 5.90
C ASN A 27 6.38 -2.84 5.38
N THR A 28 6.05 -2.87 4.09
CA THR A 28 5.20 -1.86 3.46
C THR A 28 3.75 -1.97 3.94
N VAL A 29 3.20 -3.19 4.00
CA VAL A 29 1.86 -3.43 4.55
C VAL A 29 1.78 -3.02 6.00
N GLU A 30 2.79 -3.34 6.81
CA GLU A 30 2.84 -2.92 8.21
C GLU A 30 2.79 -1.39 8.31
N LEU A 31 3.60 -0.67 7.53
CA LEU A 31 3.59 0.80 7.53
C LEU A 31 2.19 1.35 7.21
N LEU A 32 1.54 0.85 6.15
CA LEU A 32 0.22 1.30 5.74
C LEU A 32 -0.83 1.07 6.83
N VAL A 33 -0.83 -0.12 7.45
CA VAL A 33 -1.76 -0.46 8.52
C VAL A 33 -1.53 0.39 9.76
N ARG A 34 -0.27 0.52 10.17
CA ARG A 34 0.18 1.34 11.30
C ARG A 34 -0.18 2.82 11.09
N SER A 35 -0.14 3.31 9.85
CA SER A 35 -0.55 4.68 9.49
C SER A 35 -2.07 4.95 9.55
N GLY A 36 -2.88 3.93 9.85
CA GLY A 36 -4.32 4.05 10.05
C GLY A 36 -5.19 3.51 8.93
N ARG A 37 -4.60 2.87 7.90
CA ARG A 37 -5.37 2.22 6.83
C ARG A 37 -5.81 0.82 7.29
N PRO A 38 -7.07 0.41 7.06
CA PRO A 38 -7.48 -0.97 7.28
C PRO A 38 -6.64 -1.94 6.43
N LEU A 39 -6.40 -3.16 6.93
CA LEU A 39 -5.62 -4.17 6.22
C LEU A 39 -6.12 -4.42 4.80
N ALA A 40 -7.43 -4.55 4.62
CA ALA A 40 -8.03 -4.72 3.28
C ALA A 40 -7.72 -3.54 2.35
N GLN A 41 -7.74 -2.31 2.86
CA GLN A 41 -7.36 -1.13 2.08
C GLN A 41 -5.88 -1.16 1.70
N ALA A 42 -5.00 -1.50 2.65
CA ALA A 42 -3.57 -1.61 2.39
C ALA A 42 -3.27 -2.67 1.30
N LEU A 43 -3.94 -3.82 1.37
CA LEU A 43 -3.79 -4.87 0.35
C LEU A 43 -4.33 -4.44 -1.01
N MET A 44 -5.50 -3.76 -1.07
CA MET A 44 -6.02 -3.25 -2.35
C MET A 44 -5.14 -2.15 -2.97
N MET A 45 -4.36 -1.43 -2.16
CA MET A 45 -3.35 -0.48 -2.67
C MET A 45 -2.11 -1.20 -3.20
N MET A 46 -1.65 -2.25 -2.51
CA MET A 46 -0.42 -2.98 -2.82
C MET A 46 -0.61 -3.97 -3.97
N ILE A 47 -1.74 -4.67 -4.01
CA ILE A 47 -2.08 -5.68 -5.01
C ILE A 47 -3.48 -5.36 -5.54
N PRO A 48 -3.62 -4.31 -6.38
CA PRO A 48 -4.90 -3.99 -6.98
C PRO A 48 -5.31 -5.08 -7.97
N GLU A 49 -6.62 -5.31 -8.10
CA GLU A 49 -7.13 -6.16 -9.18
C GLU A 49 -6.94 -5.49 -10.56
N ALA A 50 -6.92 -6.24 -11.65
CA ALA A 50 -6.85 -5.66 -12.99
C ALA A 50 -8.15 -4.90 -13.32
N TRP A 51 -8.15 -3.58 -13.13
CA TRP A 51 -9.36 -2.76 -13.16
C TRP A 51 -9.47 -1.84 -14.38
N GLU A 52 -8.36 -1.51 -15.03
CA GLU A 52 -8.32 -0.49 -16.10
C GLU A 52 -9.21 -0.87 -17.30
N ASP A 53 -9.13 -2.13 -17.73
CA ASP A 53 -9.86 -2.67 -18.88
C ASP A 53 -11.14 -3.42 -18.49
N THR A 54 -11.56 -3.37 -17.22
CA THR A 54 -12.74 -4.10 -16.73
C THR A 54 -14.00 -3.23 -16.81
N PRO A 55 -14.93 -3.48 -17.76
CA PRO A 55 -16.12 -2.64 -17.92
C PRO A 55 -17.18 -2.82 -16.82
N GLU A 56 -17.12 -3.92 -16.06
CA GLU A 56 -18.11 -4.27 -15.04
C GLU A 56 -17.75 -3.78 -13.62
N ILE A 57 -16.65 -3.04 -13.45
CA ILE A 57 -16.25 -2.52 -12.15
C ILE A 57 -17.15 -1.35 -11.72
N ALA A 58 -17.58 -1.35 -10.46
CA ALA A 58 -18.35 -0.25 -9.88
C ALA A 58 -17.55 1.06 -9.91
N ASP A 59 -18.22 2.18 -10.17
CA ASP A 59 -17.58 3.50 -10.30
C ASP A 59 -16.84 3.92 -9.02
N GLU A 60 -17.38 3.56 -7.84
CA GLU A 60 -16.73 3.85 -6.57
C GLU A 60 -15.39 3.10 -6.43
N LEU A 61 -15.34 1.87 -6.90
CA LEU A 61 -14.15 1.03 -6.83
C LEU A 61 -13.10 1.46 -7.88
N ARG A 62 -13.54 1.85 -9.08
CA ARG A 62 -12.68 2.49 -10.09
C ARG A 62 -12.08 3.79 -9.57
N GLY A 63 -12.88 4.64 -8.92
CA GLY A 63 -12.40 5.85 -8.27
C GLY A 63 -11.41 5.57 -7.15
N PHE A 64 -11.67 4.53 -6.35
CA PHE A 64 -10.76 4.08 -5.31
C PHE A 64 -9.39 3.69 -5.89
N TYR A 65 -9.33 2.83 -6.91
CA TYR A 65 -8.05 2.41 -7.49
C TYR A 65 -7.33 3.55 -8.21
N SER A 66 -8.04 4.36 -8.99
CA SER A 66 -7.45 5.50 -9.70
C SER A 66 -6.80 6.51 -8.73
N TYR A 67 -7.44 6.76 -7.58
CA TYR A 67 -6.85 7.63 -6.55
C TYR A 67 -5.57 7.02 -5.96
N HIS A 68 -5.60 5.73 -5.61
CA HIS A 68 -4.46 5.07 -4.95
C HIS A 68 -3.29 4.74 -5.90
N ALA A 69 -3.56 4.53 -7.19
CA ALA A 69 -2.51 4.32 -8.21
C ALA A 69 -1.57 5.53 -8.35
N ASN A 70 -2.02 6.74 -8.01
CA ASN A 70 -1.18 7.94 -7.97
C ASN A 70 -0.30 8.03 -6.69
N LEU A 71 -0.56 7.19 -5.69
CA LEU A 71 0.12 7.22 -4.38
C LEU A 71 1.06 6.04 -4.18
N MET A 72 0.77 4.89 -4.79
CA MET A 72 1.51 3.65 -4.61
C MET A 72 1.56 2.93 -5.96
N GLU A 73 2.77 2.57 -6.38
CA GLU A 73 2.95 1.65 -7.50
C GLU A 73 2.51 0.24 -7.05
N PRO A 74 1.75 -0.50 -7.88
CA PRO A 74 1.39 -1.88 -7.60
C PRO A 74 2.63 -2.72 -7.33
N TRP A 75 2.55 -3.57 -6.31
CA TRP A 75 3.51 -4.64 -6.09
C TRP A 75 3.16 -5.80 -7.01
N ASP A 76 3.46 -5.62 -8.29
CA ASP A 76 3.40 -6.69 -9.28
C ASP A 76 4.65 -7.58 -9.12
N GLY A 77 4.46 -8.90 -9.18
CA GLY A 77 5.46 -9.90 -8.84
C GLY A 77 6.61 -10.04 -9.82
#